data_AF-A0A4Z1CMK3-F1
#
_entry.id   AF-A0A4Z1CMK3-F1
#
_cell.length_a   1.000
_cell.length_b   1.000
_cell.length_c   1.000
_cell.angle_alpha   90.00
_cell.angle_beta   90.00
_cell.angle_gamma   90.00
#
_symmetry.space_group_name_H-M   'P 1'
#
loop_
_entity.id
_entity.type
_entity.pdbx_description
1 polymer ?
#
loop_
_entity_poly.entity_id
_entity_poly.type
_entity_poly.pdbx_seq_one_letter_code
_entity_poly.pdbx_strand_id
1 'polypeptide(L)'
;MSERITDLLHEVADGVEPGERLDAIRAATGVRRPGRGWWAAGGVGLVAASVVTALALGTGGTPQSTEPPPAEQATTPAPAPDGSGSLQERKERLEEMRRAAEAENGGSTTTVAAYYAGDTPDGLRLYREFRRVEAGDPFGAAVAALSLPPEDPDYANLWPADAIQTISFDGVGDDGVIGVTVDPAHRERPAGMTEAEAAVAIEQVVRTVQAAARARAAVQFFSGGNPIDQVLGVPTSEPLSPGSDLAVLAHVSLSNPSEGLLVDNDHPFTVTGVGNSFEGNIVTRIQRFSDAGEVVAEEPAIAGTYEDRLFPFEVTFDLTAVPPGDYLVVSRTDDPSGEGRVHVDDRRITIVD
;
A
#
# COMPACT_ATOMS: atom_id res chain seq x y z
N MET A 1 51.02 20.54 4.45
CA MET A 1 50.22 19.29 4.48
C MET A 1 49.11 19.27 3.41
N SER A 2 48.95 20.32 2.59
CA SER A 2 47.89 20.40 1.57
C SER A 2 48.31 19.94 0.17
N GLU A 3 49.59 20.09 -0.21
CA GLU A 3 50.06 19.75 -1.57
C GLU A 3 50.10 18.23 -1.83
N ARG A 4 50.36 17.44 -0.79
CA ARG A 4 50.49 15.98 -0.89
C ARG A 4 49.17 15.26 -1.19
N ILE A 5 48.03 15.88 -0.89
CA ILE A 5 46.69 15.34 -1.16
C ILE A 5 46.28 15.65 -2.61
N THR A 6 46.64 16.84 -3.11
CA THR A 6 46.37 17.22 -4.51
C THR A 6 47.14 16.34 -5.49
N ASP A 7 48.40 16.00 -5.16
CA ASP A 7 49.20 15.12 -6.01
C ASP A 7 48.63 13.69 -6.07
N LEU A 8 48.12 13.17 -4.94
CA LEU A 8 47.49 11.84 -4.88
C LEU A 8 46.17 11.78 -5.65
N LEU A 9 45.43 12.89 -5.73
CA LEU A 9 44.18 12.94 -6.49
C LEU A 9 44.42 13.05 -8.01
N HIS A 10 45.51 13.68 -8.43
CA HIS A 10 45.90 13.71 -9.84
C HIS A 10 46.43 12.35 -10.34
N GLU A 11 47.18 11.63 -9.50
CA GLU A 11 47.70 10.29 -9.86
C GLU A 11 46.59 9.25 -10.06
N VAL A 12 45.48 9.35 -9.30
CA VAL A 12 44.32 8.46 -9.47
C VAL A 12 43.48 8.82 -10.69
N ALA A 13 43.43 10.10 -11.07
CA ALA A 13 42.67 10.55 -12.24
C ALA A 13 43.35 10.19 -13.57
N ASP A 14 44.69 10.20 -13.61
CA ASP A 14 45.46 9.87 -14.82
C ASP A 14 45.46 8.37 -15.16
N GLY A 15 45.01 7.51 -14.23
CA GLY A 15 44.88 6.06 -14.45
C GLY A 15 43.56 5.61 -15.12
N VAL A 16 42.63 6.54 -15.37
CA VAL A 16 41.32 6.22 -15.96
C VAL A 16 41.35 6.44 -17.47
N GLU A 17 41.91 5.48 -18.21
CA GLU A 17 41.73 5.44 -19.66
C GLU A 17 40.30 4.94 -20.01
N PRO A 18 39.52 5.67 -20.82
CA PRO A 18 38.23 5.21 -21.30
C PRO A 18 38.44 4.05 -22.29
N GLY A 19 38.45 2.81 -21.77
CA GLY A 19 38.54 1.61 -22.58
C GLY A 19 37.34 1.42 -23.52
N GLU A 20 37.55 0.66 -24.60
CA GLU A 20 36.69 0.34 -25.76
C GLU A 20 35.31 -0.33 -25.44
N ARG A 21 34.72 -0.05 -24.29
CA ARG A 21 33.44 -0.64 -23.84
C ARG A 21 32.24 -0.11 -24.63
N LEU A 22 32.37 1.05 -25.29
CA LEU A 22 31.29 1.61 -26.11
C LEU A 22 31.10 0.86 -27.44
N ASP A 23 32.17 0.31 -28.01
CA ASP A 23 32.08 -0.48 -29.26
C ASP A 23 31.49 -1.86 -29.00
N ALA A 24 31.74 -2.45 -27.82
CA ALA A 24 31.11 -3.69 -27.38
C ALA A 24 29.58 -3.54 -27.18
N ILE A 25 29.12 -2.40 -26.65
CA ILE A 25 27.69 -2.10 -26.50
C ILE A 25 27.03 -1.89 -27.88
N ARG A 26 27.71 -1.19 -28.80
CA ARG A 26 27.16 -0.93 -30.14
C ARG A 26 27.05 -2.22 -30.98
N ALA A 27 27.98 -3.16 -30.80
CA ALA A 27 27.93 -4.49 -31.41
C ALA A 27 26.80 -5.37 -30.85
N ALA A 28 26.46 -5.22 -29.55
CA ALA A 28 25.38 -5.96 -28.91
C ALA A 28 23.98 -5.49 -29.32
N THR A 29 23.82 -4.23 -29.76
CA THR A 29 22.54 -3.64 -30.18
C THR A 29 22.21 -3.76 -31.67
N GLY A 30 22.99 -4.53 -32.45
CA GLY A 30 22.76 -4.73 -33.89
C GLY A 30 21.61 -5.67 -34.21
N VAL A 31 20.36 -5.25 -33.98
CA VAL A 31 19.17 -6.03 -34.38
C VAL A 31 19.03 -6.02 -35.91
N ARG A 32 19.13 -7.22 -36.51
CA ARG A 32 18.84 -7.50 -37.92
C ARG A 32 17.37 -7.18 -38.22
N ARG A 33 17.13 -6.30 -39.19
CA ARG A 33 15.80 -6.10 -39.80
C ARG A 33 15.48 -7.25 -40.77
N PRO A 34 14.35 -7.95 -40.65
CA PRO A 34 13.73 -8.60 -41.80
C PRO A 34 12.84 -7.58 -42.52
N GLY A 35 12.86 -7.63 -43.86
CA GLY A 35 12.21 -6.66 -44.71
C GLY A 35 10.74 -6.95 -45.05
N ARG A 36 10.09 -5.88 -45.50
CA ARG A 36 8.97 -5.76 -46.48
C ARG A 36 7.62 -6.42 -46.16
N GLY A 37 6.58 -5.58 -46.18
CA GLY A 37 5.20 -6.01 -46.45
C GLY A 37 4.17 -4.88 -46.29
N TRP A 38 3.83 -4.24 -47.39
CA TRP A 38 2.89 -3.12 -47.56
C TRP A 38 1.43 -3.61 -47.53
N TRP A 39 0.51 -2.90 -46.87
CA TRP A 39 -0.85 -2.60 -47.38
C TRP A 39 -1.40 -1.32 -46.73
N ALA A 40 -2.02 -0.51 -47.59
CA ALA A 40 -2.73 0.72 -47.29
C ALA A 40 -4.25 0.47 -47.14
N ALA A 41 -4.98 1.56 -46.86
CA ALA A 41 -6.44 1.71 -46.68
C ALA A 41 -6.92 1.37 -45.26
N GLY A 42 -7.71 2.18 -44.57
CA GLY A 42 -8.42 3.39 -44.94
C GLY A 42 -9.75 3.42 -44.17
N GLY A 43 -10.13 4.59 -43.66
CA GLY A 43 -11.55 4.99 -43.63
C GLY A 43 -12.35 4.82 -42.33
N VAL A 44 -12.87 5.98 -41.92
CA VAL A 44 -14.25 6.25 -41.46
C VAL A 44 -14.65 5.77 -40.06
N GLY A 45 -15.06 6.75 -39.24
CA GLY A 45 -15.56 6.54 -37.89
C GLY A 45 -17.02 6.13 -37.81
N LEU A 46 -17.49 5.99 -36.57
CA LEU A 46 -18.90 6.09 -36.20
C LEU A 46 -19.03 6.32 -34.70
N VAL A 47 -19.76 7.38 -34.37
CA VAL A 47 -20.38 7.68 -33.08
C VAL A 47 -21.66 6.85 -32.98
N ALA A 48 -21.90 6.18 -31.84
CA ALA A 48 -23.23 5.83 -31.30
C ALA A 48 -23.03 5.15 -29.92
N ALA A 49 -23.36 5.80 -28.81
CA ALA A 49 -24.68 5.93 -28.19
C ALA A 49 -25.12 4.69 -27.38
N SER A 50 -25.23 4.94 -26.07
CA SER A 50 -25.73 4.14 -24.97
C SER A 50 -27.18 3.64 -25.14
N VAL A 51 -27.46 2.42 -24.67
CA VAL A 51 -28.80 1.97 -24.29
C VAL A 51 -28.73 1.22 -22.96
N VAL A 52 -29.34 1.81 -21.94
CA VAL A 52 -29.73 1.16 -20.68
C VAL A 52 -31.05 0.42 -20.95
N THR A 53 -31.11 -0.87 -20.65
CA THR A 53 -32.37 -1.61 -20.60
C THR A 53 -32.53 -2.21 -19.22
N ALA A 54 -33.35 -1.58 -18.39
CA ALA A 54 -33.91 -2.17 -17.17
C ALA A 54 -35.01 -3.16 -17.55
N LEU A 55 -34.96 -4.37 -17.01
CA LEU A 55 -36.05 -5.34 -17.11
C LEU A 55 -36.47 -5.76 -15.70
N ALA A 56 -37.58 -5.20 -15.24
CA ALA A 56 -38.32 -5.66 -14.07
C ALA A 56 -39.54 -6.46 -14.57
N LEU A 57 -39.64 -7.72 -14.15
CA LEU A 57 -40.88 -8.49 -14.17
C LEU A 57 -40.95 -9.32 -12.88
N GLY A 58 -41.91 -8.99 -12.02
CA GLY A 58 -42.35 -9.85 -10.93
C GLY A 58 -43.56 -10.68 -11.37
N THR A 59 -43.78 -11.84 -10.72
CA THR A 59 -45.04 -12.27 -10.10
C THR A 59 -44.90 -13.66 -9.48
N GLY A 60 -45.17 -13.76 -8.16
CA GLY A 60 -46.12 -14.69 -7.55
C GLY A 60 -45.76 -16.17 -7.38
N GLY A 61 -45.75 -16.64 -6.12
CA GLY A 61 -45.90 -18.06 -5.79
C GLY A 61 -45.59 -18.42 -4.33
N THR A 62 -46.57 -18.31 -3.43
CA THR A 62 -46.53 -18.89 -2.07
C THR A 62 -46.97 -20.37 -2.08
N PRO A 63 -46.42 -21.19 -1.17
CA PRO A 63 -47.30 -21.97 -0.29
C PRO A 63 -46.88 -21.98 1.21
N GLN A 64 -47.90 -21.92 2.07
CA GLN A 64 -47.98 -22.36 3.49
C GLN A 64 -47.50 -23.81 3.69
N SER A 65 -47.14 -24.38 4.85
CA SER A 65 -46.98 -24.00 6.27
C SER A 65 -46.36 -25.25 6.92
N THR A 66 -45.42 -25.12 7.89
CA THR A 66 -45.38 -26.00 9.08
C THR A 66 -44.65 -25.30 10.23
N GLU A 67 -45.35 -25.12 11.35
CA GLU A 67 -44.85 -24.61 12.64
C GLU A 67 -44.36 -25.76 13.53
N PRO A 68 -43.33 -25.54 14.36
CA PRO A 68 -43.28 -26.12 15.71
C PRO A 68 -43.10 -25.04 16.82
N PRO A 69 -43.40 -25.37 18.10
CA PRO A 69 -43.86 -24.44 19.15
C PRO A 69 -42.70 -24.02 20.13
N PRO A 70 -42.90 -23.29 21.26
CA PRO A 70 -42.30 -21.97 21.45
C PRO A 70 -41.26 -21.82 22.59
N ALA A 71 -40.54 -20.69 22.51
CA ALA A 71 -39.88 -19.87 23.54
C ALA A 71 -38.56 -20.37 24.19
N GLU A 72 -37.47 -19.62 23.98
CA GLU A 72 -36.96 -18.66 24.99
C GLU A 72 -35.76 -17.82 24.48
N GLN A 73 -35.83 -16.52 24.81
CA GLN A 73 -34.76 -15.49 24.83
C GLN A 73 -34.25 -14.90 23.50
N ALA A 74 -34.95 -13.84 23.06
CA ALA A 74 -34.37 -12.81 22.22
C ALA A 74 -33.39 -11.96 23.05
N THR A 75 -32.09 -12.08 22.78
CA THR A 75 -31.15 -10.99 23.02
C THR A 75 -31.41 -9.90 21.97
N THR A 76 -31.77 -8.72 22.46
CA THR A 76 -31.88 -7.46 21.72
C THR A 76 -30.74 -7.31 20.71
N PRO A 77 -31.02 -7.08 19.41
CA PRO A 77 -29.98 -6.67 18.47
C PRO A 77 -29.46 -5.30 18.89
N ALA A 78 -28.13 -5.15 18.98
CA ALA A 78 -27.50 -3.83 19.08
C ALA A 78 -27.95 -2.97 17.89
N PRO A 79 -28.32 -1.69 18.10
CA PRO A 79 -28.72 -0.84 16.99
C PRO A 79 -27.52 -0.61 16.06
N ALA A 80 -27.75 -0.74 14.76
CA ALA A 80 -26.83 -0.24 13.73
C ALA A 80 -26.56 1.26 13.96
N PRO A 81 -25.36 1.78 13.65
CA PRO A 81 -25.08 3.19 13.84
C PRO A 81 -25.93 4.01 12.86
N ASP A 82 -26.92 4.69 13.41
CA ASP A 82 -27.75 5.66 12.70
C ASP A 82 -26.89 6.90 12.42
N GLY A 83 -26.67 7.24 11.16
CA GLY A 83 -25.85 8.38 10.72
C GLY A 83 -26.45 9.76 11.04
N SER A 84 -27.49 9.80 11.87
CA SER A 84 -28.33 10.97 12.17
C SER A 84 -27.89 11.76 13.43
N GLY A 85 -26.67 11.53 13.94
CA GLY A 85 -26.14 12.31 15.06
C GLY A 85 -26.10 13.81 14.73
N SER A 86 -26.64 14.63 15.63
CA SER A 86 -26.69 16.08 15.49
C SER A 86 -25.28 16.69 15.41
N LEU A 87 -25.13 17.83 14.73
CA LEU A 87 -23.86 18.55 14.60
C LEU A 87 -23.14 18.77 15.93
N GLN A 88 -23.90 18.97 17.00
CA GLN A 88 -23.36 19.19 18.34
C GLN A 88 -22.73 17.92 18.92
N GLU A 89 -23.35 16.75 18.73
CA GLU A 89 -22.79 15.46 19.14
C GLU A 89 -21.53 15.11 18.34
N ARG A 90 -21.43 15.56 17.08
CA ARG A 90 -20.22 15.36 16.26
C ARG A 90 -19.07 16.27 16.69
N LYS A 91 -19.34 17.55 17.02
CA LYS A 91 -18.32 18.47 17.54
C LYS A 91 -17.83 18.08 18.93
N GLU A 92 -18.76 17.66 19.80
CA GLU A 92 -18.40 17.12 21.11
C GLU A 92 -17.55 15.85 20.98
N ARG A 93 -17.87 14.97 20.02
CA ARG A 93 -17.05 13.80 19.68
C ARG A 93 -15.66 14.20 19.16
N LEU A 94 -15.55 15.24 18.32
CA LEU A 94 -14.26 15.72 17.80
C LEU A 94 -13.37 16.25 18.92
N GLU A 95 -13.93 17.05 19.83
CA GLU A 95 -13.20 17.54 21.00
C GLU A 95 -12.84 16.43 21.98
N GLU A 96 -13.74 15.46 22.18
CA GLU A 96 -13.48 14.30 23.02
C GLU A 96 -12.39 13.41 22.42
N MET A 97 -12.41 13.17 21.11
CA MET A 97 -11.36 12.44 20.40
C MET A 97 -10.03 13.20 20.39
N ARG A 98 -10.05 14.53 20.23
CA ARG A 98 -8.83 15.35 20.36
C ARG A 98 -8.26 15.25 21.77
N ARG A 99 -9.11 15.34 22.80
CA ARG A 99 -8.72 15.14 24.20
C ARG A 99 -8.25 13.70 24.46
N ALA A 100 -8.84 12.70 23.82
CA ALA A 100 -8.42 11.30 23.91
C ALA A 100 -7.06 11.09 23.24
N ALA A 101 -6.84 11.63 22.04
CA ALA A 101 -5.54 11.62 21.36
C ALA A 101 -4.46 12.37 22.16
N GLU A 102 -4.83 13.45 22.86
CA GLU A 102 -3.94 14.17 23.76
C GLU A 102 -3.69 13.39 25.09
N ALA A 103 -4.63 12.56 25.55
CA ALA A 103 -4.54 11.76 26.77
C ALA A 103 -3.88 10.37 26.58
N GLU A 104 -4.03 9.75 25.41
CA GLU A 104 -3.33 8.51 25.00
C GLU A 104 -1.81 8.72 24.88
N ASN A 105 -1.36 9.97 24.76
CA ASN A 105 0.05 10.36 24.78
C ASN A 105 0.75 10.14 26.14
N GLY A 106 0.08 9.52 27.12
CA GLY A 106 0.67 9.02 28.37
C GLY A 106 1.43 7.70 28.22
N GLY A 107 1.20 6.95 27.14
CA GLY A 107 2.03 5.85 26.67
C GLY A 107 3.03 6.33 25.61
N SER A 108 4.21 5.69 25.51
CA SER A 108 5.13 5.98 24.41
C SER A 108 4.55 5.37 23.14
N THR A 109 3.81 6.17 22.37
CA THR A 109 3.39 5.77 21.03
C THR A 109 4.51 6.01 20.04
N THR A 110 4.70 5.06 19.11
CA THR A 110 5.65 5.19 18.00
C THR A 110 4.91 4.99 16.68
N THR A 111 5.18 5.85 15.71
CA THR A 111 4.69 5.68 14.33
C THR A 111 5.70 4.88 13.52
N VAL A 112 5.22 3.83 12.86
CA VAL A 112 6.00 2.97 11.96
C VAL A 112 5.28 2.81 10.62
N ALA A 113 6.02 2.76 9.52
CA ALA A 113 5.46 2.33 8.25
C ALA A 113 5.41 0.80 8.23
N ALA A 114 4.21 0.25 8.18
CA ALA A 114 3.94 -1.17 8.04
C ALA A 114 3.47 -1.47 6.62
N TYR A 115 3.84 -2.64 6.12
CA TYR A 115 3.39 -3.12 4.82
C TYR A 115 2.36 -4.22 5.02
N TYR A 116 1.29 -4.17 4.23
CA TYR A 116 0.21 -5.16 4.23
C TYR A 116 -0.10 -5.59 2.80
N ALA A 117 -0.58 -6.81 2.65
CA ALA A 117 -0.90 -7.36 1.34
C ALA A 117 -2.29 -6.90 0.87
N GLY A 118 -2.46 -6.68 -0.43
CA GLY A 118 -3.75 -6.42 -1.03
C GLY A 118 -3.77 -6.87 -2.49
N ASP A 119 -4.97 -7.08 -3.02
CA ASP A 119 -5.15 -7.51 -4.41
C ASP A 119 -4.85 -6.36 -5.38
N THR A 120 -4.24 -6.71 -6.51
CA THR A 120 -3.99 -5.79 -7.63
C THR A 120 -4.25 -6.51 -8.96
N PRO A 121 -4.34 -5.78 -10.08
CA PRO A 121 -4.39 -6.40 -11.41
C PRO A 121 -3.22 -7.35 -11.72
N ASP A 122 -2.07 -7.19 -11.05
CA ASP A 122 -0.87 -8.01 -11.23
C ASP A 122 -0.69 -9.08 -10.12
N GLY A 123 -1.75 -9.33 -9.35
CA GLY A 123 -1.78 -10.26 -8.22
C GLY A 123 -1.52 -9.58 -6.88
N LEU A 124 -1.25 -10.38 -5.85
CA LEU A 124 -1.03 -9.88 -4.50
C LEU A 124 0.23 -8.99 -4.44
N ARG A 125 0.09 -7.78 -3.90
CA ARG A 125 1.18 -6.80 -3.72
C ARG A 125 1.07 -6.15 -2.35
N LEU A 126 2.12 -5.42 -1.98
CA LEU A 126 2.18 -4.72 -0.70
C LEU A 126 1.80 -3.25 -0.83
N TYR A 127 0.89 -2.82 0.03
CA TYR A 127 0.56 -1.43 0.31
C TYR A 127 1.20 -0.98 1.61
N ARG A 128 1.36 0.33 1.81
CA ARG A 128 1.98 0.90 3.01
C ARG A 128 0.95 1.64 3.85
N GLU A 129 0.94 1.36 5.16
CA GLU A 129 0.21 2.13 6.16
C GLU A 129 1.18 2.73 7.19
N PHE A 130 0.86 3.92 7.70
CA PHE A 130 1.57 4.49 8.86
C PHE A 130 0.80 4.17 10.14
N ARG A 131 1.29 3.20 10.90
CA ARG A 131 0.66 2.70 12.13
C ARG A 131 1.19 3.46 13.34
N ARG A 132 0.29 3.95 14.18
CA ARG A 132 0.63 4.39 15.54
C ARG A 132 0.39 3.22 16.49
N VAL A 133 1.43 2.80 17.20
CA VAL A 133 1.37 1.67 18.14
C VAL A 133 2.04 2.03 19.46
N GLU A 134 1.59 1.41 20.54
CA GLU A 134 2.20 1.53 21.87
C GLU A 134 3.53 0.77 21.88
N ALA A 135 4.64 1.50 21.74
CA ALA A 135 5.98 0.93 21.68
C ALA A 135 7.04 1.96 22.10
N GLY A 136 8.02 1.51 22.89
CA GLY A 136 9.12 2.35 23.34
C GLY A 136 10.17 2.68 22.27
N ASP A 137 10.18 1.94 21.16
CA ASP A 137 11.16 2.09 20.08
C ASP A 137 10.60 1.61 18.71
N PRO A 138 11.25 1.97 17.58
CA PRO A 138 10.78 1.60 16.24
C PRO A 138 10.72 0.09 15.96
N PHE A 139 11.58 -0.72 16.56
CA PHE A 139 11.58 -2.17 16.34
C PHE A 139 10.47 -2.86 17.12
N GLY A 140 10.22 -2.44 18.36
CA GLY A 140 9.02 -2.81 19.09
C GLY A 140 7.75 -2.42 18.34
N ALA A 141 7.75 -1.23 17.70
CA ALA A 141 6.64 -0.78 16.87
C ALA A 141 6.43 -1.66 15.63
N ALA A 142 7.50 -2.06 14.95
CA ALA A 142 7.43 -2.97 13.80
C ALA A 142 6.89 -4.36 14.17
N VAL A 143 7.32 -4.94 15.31
CA VAL A 143 6.75 -6.19 15.83
C VAL A 143 5.26 -6.01 16.06
N ALA A 144 4.87 -4.96 16.81
CA ALA A 144 3.47 -4.69 17.10
C ALA A 144 2.62 -4.52 15.82
N ALA A 145 3.11 -3.79 14.82
CA ALA A 145 2.39 -3.58 13.57
C ALA A 145 2.24 -4.88 12.75
N LEU A 146 3.27 -5.74 12.73
CA LEU A 146 3.21 -7.07 12.10
C LEU A 146 2.30 -8.05 12.85
N SER A 147 1.96 -7.76 14.12
CA SER A 147 1.03 -8.56 14.92
C SER A 147 -0.42 -8.12 14.82
N LEU A 148 -0.69 -6.93 14.28
CA LEU A 148 -2.03 -6.34 14.20
C LEU A 148 -2.64 -6.54 12.81
N PRO A 149 -3.99 -6.58 12.70
CA PRO A 149 -4.65 -6.45 11.41
C PRO A 149 -4.41 -5.04 10.82
N PRO A 150 -4.43 -4.89 9.48
CA PRO A 150 -4.42 -3.58 8.84
C PRO A 150 -5.61 -2.73 9.26
N GLU A 151 -5.47 -1.42 9.11
CA GLU A 151 -6.53 -0.45 9.39
C GLU A 151 -7.47 -0.39 8.20
N ASP A 152 -6.90 -0.45 7.00
CA ASP A 152 -7.63 -0.59 5.77
C ASP A 152 -8.28 -1.98 5.66
N PRO A 153 -9.61 -2.06 5.48
CA PRO A 153 -10.33 -3.34 5.40
C PRO A 153 -10.02 -4.16 4.14
N ASP A 154 -9.49 -3.55 3.08
CA ASP A 154 -9.14 -4.22 1.83
C ASP A 154 -7.74 -4.84 1.87
N TYR A 155 -7.00 -4.59 2.95
CA TYR A 155 -5.67 -5.15 3.16
C TYR A 155 -5.74 -6.40 4.03
N ALA A 156 -4.68 -7.21 3.96
CA ALA A 156 -4.49 -8.40 4.75
C ALA A 156 -3.09 -8.45 5.35
N ASN A 157 -3.03 -8.94 6.59
CA ASN A 157 -1.77 -9.39 7.18
C ASN A 157 -1.58 -10.88 6.86
N LEU A 158 -0.45 -11.23 6.23
CA LEU A 158 -0.16 -12.62 5.83
C LEU A 158 0.46 -13.45 6.96
N TRP A 159 0.73 -12.83 8.12
CA TRP A 159 1.35 -13.45 9.27
C TRP A 159 0.39 -13.59 10.44
N PRO A 160 0.43 -14.71 11.16
CA PRO A 160 -0.16 -14.81 12.49
C PRO A 160 0.44 -13.78 13.46
N ALA A 161 -0.35 -13.33 14.43
CA ALA A 161 0.02 -12.24 15.34
C ALA A 161 1.30 -12.53 16.16
N ASP A 162 1.61 -13.79 16.42
CA ASP A 162 2.74 -14.25 17.23
C ASP A 162 3.94 -14.77 16.40
N ALA A 163 3.87 -14.68 15.08
CA ALA A 163 4.89 -15.26 14.21
C ALA A 163 6.27 -14.58 14.34
N ILE A 164 6.27 -13.24 14.49
CA ILE A 164 7.48 -12.43 14.61
C ILE A 164 7.71 -12.07 16.07
N GLN A 165 8.85 -12.50 16.62
CA GLN A 165 9.12 -12.42 18.05
C GLN A 165 9.92 -11.18 18.42
N THR A 166 11.06 -10.97 17.74
CA THR A 166 11.97 -9.86 18.03
C THR A 166 12.66 -9.37 16.77
N ILE A 167 12.95 -8.07 16.71
CA ILE A 167 13.73 -7.43 15.66
C ILE A 167 14.96 -6.76 16.31
N SER A 168 16.10 -6.86 15.65
CA SER A 168 17.35 -6.20 16.05
C SER A 168 18.08 -5.64 14.84
N PHE A 169 18.96 -4.67 15.04
CA PHE A 169 19.82 -4.14 13.97
C PHE A 169 21.22 -3.90 14.53
N ASP A 170 22.24 -4.41 13.85
CA ASP A 170 23.64 -4.36 14.29
C ASP A 170 24.47 -3.27 13.60
N GLY A 171 23.84 -2.45 12.75
CA GLY A 171 24.51 -1.50 11.88
C GLY A 171 24.04 -0.04 12.00
N VAL A 172 24.43 0.76 11.00
CA VAL A 172 24.04 2.17 10.86
C VAL A 172 23.78 2.47 9.38
N GLY A 173 22.63 3.07 9.07
CA GLY A 173 22.24 3.30 7.68
C GLY A 173 22.06 1.96 6.96
N ASP A 174 22.47 1.88 5.69
CA ASP A 174 22.35 0.65 4.90
C ASP A 174 23.46 -0.37 5.21
N ASP A 175 24.46 0.03 5.99
CA ASP A 175 25.56 -0.82 6.44
C ASP A 175 25.12 -1.58 7.71
N GLY A 176 24.72 -2.84 7.56
CA GLY A 176 24.34 -3.72 8.67
C GLY A 176 23.41 -4.85 8.24
N VAL A 177 22.94 -5.61 9.23
CA VAL A 177 21.95 -6.67 9.07
C VAL A 177 20.84 -6.49 10.09
N ILE A 178 19.60 -6.44 9.60
CA ILE A 178 18.42 -6.47 10.43
C ILE A 178 18.11 -7.94 10.76
N GLY A 179 18.23 -8.31 12.03
CA GLY A 179 17.89 -9.65 12.51
C GLY A 179 16.41 -9.73 12.87
N VAL A 180 15.71 -10.74 12.35
CA VAL A 180 14.30 -11.03 12.65
C VAL A 180 14.20 -12.44 13.23
N THR A 181 13.71 -12.56 14.46
CA THR A 181 13.45 -13.88 15.07
C THR A 181 12.01 -14.30 14.78
N VAL A 182 11.86 -15.50 14.22
CA VAL A 182 10.59 -16.10 13.84
C VAL A 182 10.37 -17.42 14.58
N ASP A 183 9.11 -17.74 14.89
CA ASP A 183 8.77 -19.06 15.43
C ASP A 183 9.11 -20.18 14.42
N PRO A 184 9.83 -21.25 14.82
CA PRO A 184 10.16 -22.36 13.93
C PRO A 184 8.94 -23.07 13.33
N ALA A 185 7.74 -22.91 13.90
CA ALA A 185 6.49 -23.40 13.32
C ALA A 185 6.20 -22.81 11.93
N HIS A 186 6.78 -21.65 11.62
CA HIS A 186 6.64 -21.00 10.31
C HIS A 186 7.76 -21.37 9.33
N ARG A 187 8.53 -22.43 9.59
CA ARG A 187 9.54 -22.93 8.63
C ARG A 187 8.91 -23.39 7.31
N GLU A 188 7.75 -24.04 7.38
CA GLU A 188 7.01 -24.54 6.22
C GLU A 188 5.79 -23.66 5.93
N ARG A 189 5.33 -23.65 4.67
CA ARG A 189 4.10 -22.96 4.29
C ARG A 189 2.89 -23.61 4.96
N PRO A 190 1.95 -22.83 5.52
CA PRO A 190 0.67 -23.37 5.92
C PRO A 190 -0.10 -23.89 4.69
N ALA A 191 -1.02 -24.82 4.93
CA ALA A 191 -1.86 -25.35 3.86
C ALA A 191 -2.70 -24.22 3.22
N GLY A 192 -2.73 -24.19 1.89
CA GLY A 192 -3.44 -23.17 1.12
C GLY A 192 -2.58 -21.98 0.69
N MET A 193 -1.42 -21.75 1.33
CA MET A 193 -0.49 -20.70 0.91
C MET A 193 0.35 -21.14 -0.29
N THR A 194 0.23 -20.41 -1.38
CA THR A 194 1.05 -20.58 -2.59
C THR A 194 2.48 -20.09 -2.38
N GLU A 195 3.37 -20.40 -3.33
CA GLU A 195 4.76 -19.94 -3.26
C GLU A 195 4.87 -18.42 -3.46
N ALA A 196 4.01 -17.88 -4.33
CA ALA A 196 3.95 -16.44 -4.58
C ALA A 196 3.46 -15.67 -3.36
N GLU A 197 2.41 -16.15 -2.68
CA GLU A 197 1.93 -15.55 -1.43
C GLU A 197 3.00 -15.62 -0.32
N ALA A 198 3.72 -16.74 -0.22
CA ALA A 198 4.81 -16.87 0.74
C ALA A 198 5.95 -15.86 0.46
N ALA A 199 6.30 -15.63 -0.81
CA ALA A 199 7.28 -14.62 -1.18
C ALA A 199 6.81 -13.20 -0.79
N VAL A 200 5.54 -12.86 -1.04
CA VAL A 200 4.96 -11.58 -0.61
C VAL A 200 4.91 -11.44 0.91
N ALA A 201 4.63 -12.53 1.64
CA ALA A 201 4.67 -12.54 3.10
C ALA A 201 6.07 -12.24 3.63
N ILE A 202 7.13 -12.80 3.03
CA ILE A 202 8.52 -12.48 3.40
C ILE A 202 8.83 -11.00 3.12
N GLU A 203 8.45 -10.49 1.95
CA GLU A 203 8.60 -9.06 1.61
C GLU A 203 7.87 -8.14 2.59
N GLN A 204 6.70 -8.56 3.11
CA GLN A 204 5.92 -7.81 4.10
C GLN A 204 6.77 -7.53 5.35
N VAL A 205 7.46 -8.56 5.85
CA VAL A 205 8.36 -8.43 7.00
C VAL A 205 9.58 -7.60 6.63
N VAL A 206 10.27 -7.96 5.54
CA VAL A 206 11.50 -7.28 5.10
C VAL A 206 11.29 -5.77 4.98
N ARG A 207 10.22 -5.33 4.32
CA ARG A 207 9.96 -3.90 4.10
C ARG A 207 9.52 -3.19 5.36
N THR A 208 8.74 -3.84 6.23
CA THR A 208 8.32 -3.27 7.52
C THR A 208 9.52 -3.05 8.45
N VAL A 209 10.42 -4.03 8.56
CA VAL A 209 11.58 -3.90 9.46
C VAL A 209 12.62 -2.91 8.91
N GLN A 210 12.78 -2.84 7.58
CA GLN A 210 13.59 -1.81 6.93
C GLN A 210 13.05 -0.39 7.17
N ALA A 211 11.73 -0.22 7.12
CA ALA A 211 11.10 1.05 7.40
C ALA A 211 11.32 1.50 8.86
N ALA A 212 11.25 0.56 9.81
CA ALA A 212 11.57 0.82 11.21
C ALA A 212 13.05 1.16 11.43
N ALA A 213 13.96 0.45 10.75
CA ALA A 213 15.40 0.76 10.75
C ALA A 213 15.74 2.07 10.04
N ARG A 214 14.84 2.56 9.17
CA ARG A 214 15.08 3.66 8.21
C ARG A 214 16.30 3.39 7.33
N ALA A 215 16.42 2.13 6.90
CA ALA A 215 17.54 1.61 6.14
C ALA A 215 17.09 0.52 5.18
N ARG A 216 17.78 0.36 4.06
CA ARG A 216 17.61 -0.74 3.10
C ARG A 216 18.61 -1.88 3.37
N ALA A 217 19.09 -1.99 4.62
CA ALA A 217 19.95 -3.06 5.09
C ALA A 217 19.32 -4.44 4.85
N ALA A 218 20.16 -5.46 4.65
CA ALA A 218 19.71 -6.83 4.44
C ALA A 218 19.05 -7.41 5.69
N VAL A 219 18.10 -8.33 5.51
CA VAL A 219 17.30 -8.91 6.60
C VAL A 219 17.64 -10.39 6.77
N GLN A 220 18.15 -10.78 7.94
CA GLN A 220 18.43 -12.16 8.28
C GLN A 220 17.36 -12.71 9.23
N PHE A 221 16.77 -13.85 8.86
CA PHE A 221 15.84 -14.57 9.72
C PHE A 221 16.56 -15.56 10.63
N PHE A 222 16.12 -15.63 11.89
CA PHE A 222 16.68 -16.48 12.93
C PHE A 222 15.60 -17.33 13.59
N SER A 223 16.00 -18.52 14.05
CA SER A 223 15.23 -19.33 14.99
C SER A 223 16.17 -19.95 16.03
N GLY A 224 15.86 -19.78 17.31
CA GLY A 224 16.73 -20.24 18.41
C GLY A 224 18.15 -19.64 18.35
N GLY A 225 18.28 -18.39 17.88
CA GLY A 225 19.56 -17.67 17.80
C GLY A 225 20.47 -18.05 16.61
N ASN A 226 20.05 -18.98 15.74
CA ASN A 226 20.79 -19.35 14.53
C ASN A 226 20.00 -18.95 13.28
N PRO A 227 20.66 -18.61 12.15
CA PRO A 227 19.98 -18.41 10.87
C PRO A 227 19.10 -19.62 10.55
N ILE A 228 17.83 -19.37 10.23
CA ILE A 228 16.90 -20.42 9.79
C ILE A 228 17.05 -20.60 8.27
N ASP A 229 17.05 -21.85 7.82
CA ASP A 229 17.31 -22.19 6.41
C ASP A 229 16.19 -21.74 5.46
N GLN A 230 14.96 -21.72 5.96
CA GLN A 230 13.79 -21.22 5.24
C GLN A 230 12.70 -20.74 6.19
N VAL A 231 11.86 -19.83 5.70
CA VAL A 231 10.64 -19.38 6.36
C VAL A 231 9.52 -19.38 5.34
N LEU A 232 8.37 -19.97 5.67
CA LEU A 232 7.27 -20.22 4.74
C LEU A 232 7.76 -20.89 3.45
N GLY A 233 8.71 -21.82 3.55
CA GLY A 233 9.32 -22.48 2.39
C GLY A 233 10.17 -21.59 1.48
N VAL A 234 10.37 -20.31 1.81
CA VAL A 234 11.28 -19.40 1.10
C VAL A 234 12.68 -19.53 1.71
N PRO A 235 13.75 -19.72 0.91
CA PRO A 235 15.11 -19.82 1.43
C PRO A 235 15.54 -18.54 2.17
N THR A 236 16.03 -18.69 3.40
CA THR A 236 16.45 -17.58 4.29
C THR A 236 17.79 -17.84 4.99
N SER A 237 18.54 -18.84 4.53
CA SER A 237 19.86 -19.18 5.11
C SER A 237 20.88 -18.05 4.99
N GLU A 238 20.66 -17.12 4.06
CA GLU A 238 21.45 -15.92 3.83
C GLU A 238 20.58 -14.66 4.03
N PRO A 239 21.16 -13.50 4.35
CA PRO A 239 20.42 -12.26 4.48
C PRO A 239 19.72 -11.87 3.18
N LEU A 240 18.46 -11.46 3.28
CA LEU A 240 17.63 -11.08 2.14
C LEU A 240 17.67 -9.57 1.91
N SER A 241 17.95 -9.20 0.66
CA SER A 241 17.65 -7.87 0.15
C SER A 241 16.19 -7.79 -0.31
N PRO A 242 15.57 -6.60 -0.27
CA PRO A 242 14.20 -6.42 -0.75
C PRO A 242 14.15 -6.63 -2.25
N GLY A 243 13.05 -7.21 -2.72
CA GLY A 243 12.76 -7.36 -4.15
C GLY A 243 12.55 -6.01 -4.84
N SER A 244 12.45 -6.07 -6.18
CA SER A 244 12.07 -4.93 -7.03
C SER A 244 10.79 -4.28 -6.52
N ASP A 245 10.76 -2.95 -6.47
CA ASP A 245 9.60 -2.22 -5.96
C ASP A 245 8.38 -2.45 -6.85
N LEU A 246 8.49 -2.39 -8.18
CA LEU A 246 7.34 -2.61 -9.06
C LEU A 246 6.90 -4.09 -9.13
N ALA A 247 7.75 -5.03 -8.70
CA ALA A 247 7.38 -6.43 -8.59
C ALA A 247 6.64 -6.78 -7.29
N VAL A 248 6.83 -5.99 -6.23
CA VAL A 248 6.39 -6.33 -4.87
C VAL A 248 5.33 -5.35 -4.35
N LEU A 249 5.49 -4.06 -4.61
CA LEU A 249 4.59 -3.02 -4.12
C LEU A 249 3.43 -2.79 -5.08
N ALA A 250 2.31 -2.35 -4.55
CA ALA A 250 1.22 -1.81 -5.36
C ALA A 250 1.71 -0.53 -6.06
N HIS A 251 1.28 -0.33 -7.31
CA HIS A 251 1.80 0.78 -8.12
C HIS A 251 1.19 2.14 -7.76
N VAL A 252 0.19 2.15 -6.87
CA VAL A 252 -0.28 3.33 -6.15
C VAL A 252 -0.56 2.94 -4.70
N SER A 253 -0.12 3.75 -3.75
CA SER A 253 -0.43 3.54 -2.34
C SER A 253 -0.52 4.87 -1.59
N LEU A 254 -1.65 5.09 -0.93
CA LEU A 254 -1.97 6.24 -0.10
C LEU A 254 -1.19 6.17 1.22
N SER A 255 -0.60 7.31 1.58
CA SER A 255 0.09 7.53 2.85
C SER A 255 -0.69 8.46 3.78
N ASN A 256 -1.47 9.39 3.21
CA ASN A 256 -2.46 10.19 3.90
C ASN A 256 -3.64 10.38 2.94
N PRO A 257 -4.90 10.20 3.37
CA PRO A 257 -5.35 9.96 4.74
C PRO A 257 -5.04 8.53 5.25
N SER A 258 -5.13 8.34 6.57
CA SER A 258 -5.33 7.00 7.15
C SER A 258 -6.81 6.61 7.04
N GLU A 259 -7.11 5.32 7.16
CA GLU A 259 -8.49 4.84 7.18
C GLU A 259 -9.27 5.48 8.35
N GLY A 260 -10.50 5.93 8.07
CA GLY A 260 -11.38 6.57 9.04
C GLY A 260 -10.99 7.99 9.46
N LEU A 261 -10.07 8.66 8.74
CA LEU A 261 -9.65 10.02 9.10
C LEU A 261 -10.83 11.01 9.09
N LEU A 262 -10.92 11.83 10.13
CA LEU A 262 -11.84 12.98 10.16
C LEU A 262 -11.20 14.17 9.46
N VAL A 263 -11.93 14.77 8.52
CA VAL A 263 -11.45 15.88 7.69
C VAL A 263 -12.34 17.10 7.92
N ASP A 264 -11.73 18.18 8.41
CA ASP A 264 -12.37 19.49 8.53
C ASP A 264 -12.42 20.16 7.15
N ASN A 265 -13.63 20.43 6.64
CA ASN A 265 -13.81 21.02 5.31
C ASN A 265 -13.58 22.54 5.26
N ASP A 266 -13.39 23.21 6.39
CA ASP A 266 -12.98 24.62 6.44
C ASP A 266 -11.49 24.80 6.11
N HIS A 267 -10.76 23.70 5.92
CA HIS A 267 -9.33 23.68 5.64
C HIS A 267 -8.98 22.87 4.38
N PRO A 268 -7.91 23.24 3.66
CA PRO A 268 -7.42 22.42 2.55
C PRO A 268 -7.07 21.00 3.02
N PHE A 269 -7.57 20.01 2.29
CA PHE A 269 -7.30 18.61 2.56
C PHE A 269 -6.23 18.07 1.62
N THR A 270 -5.08 17.71 2.16
CA THR A 270 -3.94 17.18 1.38
C THR A 270 -3.91 15.66 1.42
N VAL A 271 -3.92 15.04 0.25
CA VAL A 271 -3.71 13.60 0.05
C VAL A 271 -2.28 13.39 -0.41
N THR A 272 -1.59 12.42 0.20
CA THR A 272 -0.22 12.05 -0.17
C THR A 272 -0.12 10.56 -0.38
N GLY A 273 0.80 10.15 -1.24
CA GLY A 273 1.07 8.75 -1.46
C GLY A 273 2.35 8.54 -2.24
N VAL A 274 2.51 7.32 -2.71
CA VAL A 274 3.54 6.94 -3.68
C VAL A 274 2.88 6.27 -4.86
N GLY A 275 3.41 6.48 -6.05
CA GLY A 275 2.91 5.83 -7.24
C GLY A 275 3.93 5.72 -8.36
N ASN A 276 3.64 4.85 -9.32
CA ASN A 276 4.32 4.75 -10.59
C ASN A 276 3.28 4.33 -11.63
N SER A 277 3.25 5.00 -12.77
CA SER A 277 2.27 4.70 -13.80
C SER A 277 2.87 4.89 -15.19
N PHE A 278 2.18 4.40 -16.22
CA PHE A 278 2.73 4.40 -17.58
C PHE A 278 3.03 5.82 -18.07
N GLU A 279 2.09 6.77 -17.93
CA GLU A 279 2.32 8.18 -18.27
C GLU A 279 2.76 9.04 -17.06
N GLY A 280 2.94 8.40 -15.89
CA GLY A 280 3.32 9.06 -14.63
C GLY A 280 2.19 9.80 -13.92
N ASN A 281 0.95 9.65 -14.37
CA ASN A 281 -0.24 10.30 -13.82
C ASN A 281 -0.93 9.42 -12.76
N ILE A 282 -1.17 10.02 -11.59
CA ILE A 282 -2.07 9.49 -10.56
C ILE A 282 -3.29 10.40 -10.49
N VAL A 283 -4.49 9.84 -10.57
CA VAL A 283 -5.73 10.58 -10.40
C VAL A 283 -6.31 10.26 -9.03
N THR A 284 -6.57 11.28 -8.23
CA THR A 284 -7.18 11.14 -6.91
C THR A 284 -8.57 11.73 -6.90
N ARG A 285 -9.53 11.02 -6.34
CA ARG A 285 -10.94 11.41 -6.27
C ARG A 285 -11.44 11.37 -4.84
N ILE A 286 -12.33 12.31 -4.52
CA ILE A 286 -13.19 12.23 -3.34
C ILE A 286 -14.57 11.80 -3.81
N GLN A 287 -15.05 10.67 -3.30
CA GLN A 287 -16.31 10.04 -3.72
C GLN A 287 -17.22 9.85 -2.52
N ARG A 288 -18.52 10.10 -2.65
CA ARG A 288 -19.47 9.83 -1.57
C ARG A 288 -19.51 8.32 -1.28
N PHE A 289 -19.38 7.94 -0.01
CA PHE A 289 -19.49 6.55 0.42
C PHE A 289 -20.97 6.10 0.36
N SER A 290 -21.37 5.63 -0.81
CA SER A 290 -22.71 5.17 -1.15
C SER A 290 -22.65 4.29 -2.39
N ASP A 291 -23.69 3.48 -2.65
CA ASP A 291 -23.74 2.59 -3.81
C ASP A 291 -23.54 3.30 -5.17
N ALA A 292 -23.87 4.59 -5.25
CA ALA A 292 -23.72 5.37 -6.48
C ALA A 292 -22.32 5.96 -6.70
N GLY A 293 -21.47 6.05 -5.65
CA GLY A 293 -20.09 6.53 -5.74
C GLY A 293 -19.91 7.91 -6.38
N GLU A 294 -20.79 8.88 -6.07
CA GLU A 294 -20.73 10.22 -6.68
C GLU A 294 -19.38 10.90 -6.40
N VAL A 295 -18.63 11.22 -7.45
CA VAL A 295 -17.38 11.99 -7.37
C VAL A 295 -17.71 13.44 -7.07
N VAL A 296 -17.25 13.96 -5.93
CA VAL A 296 -17.45 15.35 -5.50
C VAL A 296 -16.23 16.23 -5.74
N ALA A 297 -15.04 15.64 -5.87
CA ALA A 297 -13.82 16.33 -6.24
C ALA A 297 -12.84 15.36 -6.93
N GLU A 298 -12.00 15.88 -7.82
CA GLU A 298 -10.97 15.11 -8.53
C GLU A 298 -9.77 16.02 -8.80
N GLU A 299 -8.56 15.52 -8.50
CA GLU A 299 -7.31 16.22 -8.78
C GLU A 299 -6.27 15.23 -9.33
N PRO A 300 -5.54 15.60 -10.39
CA PRO A 300 -4.40 14.84 -10.89
C PRO A 300 -3.10 15.22 -10.16
N ALA A 301 -2.19 14.26 -10.03
CA ALA A 301 -0.79 14.51 -9.68
C ALA A 301 0.16 13.75 -10.62
N ILE A 302 1.37 14.29 -10.75
CA ILE A 302 2.48 13.60 -11.39
C ILE A 302 3.23 12.84 -10.29
N ALA A 303 3.36 11.53 -10.44
CA ALA A 303 4.26 10.71 -9.64
C ALA A 303 5.55 10.45 -10.44
N GLY A 304 5.69 9.28 -11.06
CA GLY A 304 6.80 8.99 -11.97
C GLY A 304 6.53 7.78 -12.87
N THR A 305 7.45 7.55 -13.80
CA THR A 305 7.37 6.50 -14.84
C THR A 305 8.77 5.93 -15.12
N TYR A 306 8.83 4.78 -15.79
CA TYR A 306 10.02 4.10 -16.33
C TYR A 306 11.08 3.56 -15.35
N GLU A 307 11.19 4.08 -14.13
CA GLU A 307 12.12 3.54 -13.12
C GLU A 307 11.47 2.44 -12.28
N ASP A 308 12.27 1.48 -11.81
CA ASP A 308 11.84 0.40 -10.91
C ASP A 308 11.72 0.87 -9.45
N ARG A 309 10.87 1.88 -9.22
CA ARG A 309 10.59 2.46 -7.90
C ARG A 309 9.26 3.21 -7.92
N LEU A 310 8.72 3.48 -6.74
CA LEU A 310 7.60 4.41 -6.59
C LEU A 310 8.09 5.84 -6.33
N PHE A 311 7.29 6.81 -6.73
CA PHE A 311 7.57 8.24 -6.57
C PHE A 311 6.51 8.89 -5.70
N PRO A 312 6.88 9.81 -4.80
CA PRO A 312 5.89 10.51 -3.99
C PRO A 312 4.99 11.35 -4.89
N PHE A 313 3.70 11.41 -4.54
CA PHE A 313 2.74 12.36 -5.11
C PHE A 313 1.98 13.05 -3.98
N GLU A 314 1.47 14.23 -4.29
CA GLU A 314 0.66 15.05 -3.39
C GLU A 314 -0.41 15.78 -4.21
N VAL A 315 -1.63 15.80 -3.70
CA VAL A 315 -2.73 16.65 -4.20
C VAL A 315 -3.41 17.34 -3.03
N THR A 316 -3.94 18.54 -3.24
CA THR A 316 -4.68 19.27 -2.22
C THR A 316 -6.05 19.66 -2.76
N PHE A 317 -7.09 19.35 -1.99
CA PHE A 317 -8.48 19.65 -2.30
C PHE A 317 -8.99 20.83 -1.46
N ASP A 318 -9.80 21.68 -2.09
CA ASP A 318 -10.71 22.59 -1.39
C ASP A 318 -12.05 21.87 -1.20
N LEU A 319 -12.40 21.56 0.05
CA LEU A 319 -13.60 20.83 0.40
C LEU A 319 -14.69 21.72 1.00
N THR A 320 -14.52 23.05 1.01
CA THR A 320 -15.45 24.00 1.66
C THR A 320 -16.90 23.93 1.14
N ALA A 321 -17.08 23.50 -0.11
CA ALA A 321 -18.39 23.30 -0.72
C ALA A 321 -18.92 21.86 -0.60
N VAL A 322 -18.14 20.94 -0.03
CA VAL A 322 -18.49 19.52 0.15
C VAL A 322 -19.23 19.36 1.48
N PRO A 323 -20.48 18.88 1.47
CA PRO A 323 -21.23 18.67 2.71
C PRO A 323 -20.56 17.64 3.63
N PRO A 324 -20.71 17.75 4.96
CA PRO A 324 -20.29 16.71 5.89
C PRO A 324 -20.89 15.34 5.60
N GLY A 325 -20.13 14.28 5.82
CA GLY A 325 -20.54 12.90 5.56
C GLY A 325 -19.37 11.95 5.38
N ASP A 326 -19.67 10.71 5.00
CA ASP A 326 -18.66 9.69 4.72
C ASP A 326 -18.29 9.66 3.24
N TYR A 327 -16.99 9.57 2.98
CA TYR A 327 -16.40 9.62 1.65
C TYR A 327 -15.28 8.58 1.51
N LEU A 328 -14.96 8.23 0.26
CA LEU A 328 -13.75 7.51 -0.12
C LEU A 328 -12.80 8.47 -0.80
N VAL A 329 -11.53 8.44 -0.38
CA VAL A 329 -10.41 8.99 -1.14
C VAL A 329 -9.86 7.86 -1.99
N VAL A 330 -9.96 7.97 -3.31
CA VAL A 330 -9.53 6.91 -4.24
C VAL A 330 -8.41 7.46 -5.12
N SER A 331 -7.21 6.90 -5.00
CA SER A 331 -6.09 7.18 -5.89
C SER A 331 -5.87 6.02 -6.85
N ARG A 332 -5.60 6.32 -8.11
CA ARG A 332 -5.40 5.29 -9.14
C ARG A 332 -4.37 5.69 -10.17
N THR A 333 -3.71 4.69 -10.75
CA THR A 333 -2.87 4.88 -11.94
C THR A 333 -3.73 5.26 -13.14
N ASP A 334 -3.13 5.92 -14.13
CA ASP A 334 -3.75 6.08 -15.44
C ASP A 334 -3.87 4.73 -16.18
N ASP A 335 -4.82 4.68 -17.12
CA ASP A 335 -5.00 3.56 -18.05
C ASP A 335 -5.25 4.10 -19.47
N PRO A 336 -4.20 4.62 -20.13
CA PRO A 336 -4.32 5.15 -21.48
C PRO A 336 -4.58 4.06 -22.52
N SER A 337 -4.25 2.80 -22.23
CA SER A 337 -4.51 1.67 -23.14
C SER A 337 -5.97 1.20 -23.08
N GLY A 338 -6.68 1.46 -21.98
CA GLY A 338 -8.04 0.99 -21.75
C GLY A 338 -8.12 -0.53 -21.50
N GLU A 339 -7.00 -1.15 -21.13
CA GLU A 339 -6.92 -2.59 -20.86
C GLU A 339 -7.32 -2.95 -19.43
N GLY A 340 -7.69 -1.96 -18.60
CA GLY A 340 -8.23 -2.17 -17.26
C GLY A 340 -7.17 -2.57 -16.22
N ARG A 341 -5.88 -2.37 -16.51
CA ARG A 341 -4.79 -2.61 -15.56
C ARG A 341 -4.56 -1.38 -14.67
N VAL A 342 -5.63 -0.93 -14.03
CA VAL A 342 -5.61 0.21 -13.13
C VAL A 342 -5.28 -0.30 -11.73
N HIS A 343 -4.15 0.11 -11.19
CA HIS A 343 -3.88 -0.03 -9.75
C HIS A 343 -4.67 1.04 -9.01
N VAL A 344 -5.28 0.66 -7.90
CA VAL A 344 -6.15 1.51 -7.09
C VAL A 344 -5.75 1.34 -5.63
N ASP A 345 -5.79 2.44 -4.89
CA ASP A 345 -5.79 2.43 -3.44
C ASP A 345 -6.83 3.42 -2.94
N ASP A 346 -7.57 3.06 -1.89
CA ASP A 346 -8.58 3.93 -1.32
C ASP A 346 -8.64 3.92 0.21
N ARG A 347 -9.18 5.00 0.77
CA ARG A 347 -9.33 5.20 2.21
C ARG A 347 -10.67 5.84 2.48
N ARG A 348 -11.41 5.33 3.46
CA ARG A 348 -12.58 6.02 3.99
C ARG A 348 -12.16 7.20 4.85
N ILE A 349 -12.88 8.30 4.68
CA ILE A 349 -12.79 9.49 5.54
C ILE A 349 -14.20 9.94 5.93
N THR A 350 -14.28 10.75 6.98
CA THR A 350 -15.51 11.48 7.32
C THR A 350 -15.23 12.98 7.29
N ILE A 351 -15.91 13.68 6.39
CA ILE A 351 -15.86 15.14 6.29
C ILE A 351 -16.78 15.76 7.35
N VAL A 352 -16.29 16.78 8.06
CA VAL A 352 -16.98 17.54 9.11
C VAL A 352 -16.82 19.06 8.90
N ASP A 353 -17.73 19.84 9.50
CA ASP A 353 -17.69 21.32 9.62
C ASP A 353 -17.16 21.77 11.01
#